data_AF-A0A520ICL9-F1
#
_entry.id   AF-A0A520ICL9-F1
#
_cell.length_a   1.000
_cell.length_b   1.000
_cell.length_c   1.000
_cell.angle_alpha   90.00
_cell.angle_beta   90.00
_cell.angle_gamma   90.00
#
_symmetry.space_group_name_H-M   'P 1'
#
loop_
_entity.id
_entity.type
_entity.pdbx_description
1 polymer ?
#
loop_
_entity_poly.entity_id
_entity_poly.type
_entity_poly.pdbx_seq_one_letter_code
_entity_poly.pdbx_strand_id
1 'polypeptide(L)'
;MAARAVSYERRTTAELFAQFLSLLIENRERDEISDYEQRTQRLHDGLMAAIAEHGSTAANLAAMSERINEIVPCDGLAIRMGDETVLVGLTPSDDQVVALTRFLDQAGASQIFSANSLGLVHPPAEAYAETAAGVLAIPISRNPRDYLIFFRREIAQSVIWAGDPTKPVEPGPGGMRLTPRTSFEAWREIVRGHSAPWTDPELRAAEALRVTMLEVVLRITGFAENERKAATQRQDLLIAELNHRVRNILGLIRGLISQSKSGATNVESFAATIGGRVQALARAHDQITESDWGPGSLQTLIATEAAAYLNGNAHRVRTTGPGVLLHPEAFATMALVIHEMVTNAAKYGALCDRNGGVGIH
;
A
#
# COMPACT_ATOMS: atom_id res chain seq x y z
N MET A 1 35.46 39.53 -49.88
CA MET A 1 34.56 40.50 -49.20
C MET A 1 35.26 41.84 -49.11
N ALA A 2 34.55 42.93 -49.36
CA ALA A 2 35.09 44.28 -49.13
C ALA A 2 34.99 44.64 -47.64
N ALA A 3 35.92 45.45 -47.14
CA ALA A 3 35.88 45.95 -45.77
C ALA A 3 34.63 46.83 -45.56
N ARG A 4 33.91 46.60 -44.46
CA ARG A 4 32.70 47.35 -44.09
C ARG A 4 32.88 47.96 -42.71
N ALA A 5 32.99 49.29 -42.63
CA ALA A 5 32.99 50.02 -41.38
C ALA A 5 31.55 50.37 -40.97
N VAL A 6 31.16 49.98 -39.76
CA VAL A 6 29.83 50.27 -39.18
C VAL A 6 29.96 51.48 -38.25
N SER A 7 29.08 52.48 -38.37
CA SER A 7 29.11 53.67 -37.49
C SER A 7 28.82 53.32 -36.02
N TYR A 8 29.28 54.16 -35.09
CA TYR A 8 29.02 53.97 -33.66
C TYR A 8 27.52 53.86 -33.36
N GLU A 9 26.71 54.78 -33.89
CA GLU A 9 25.25 54.76 -33.75
C GLU A 9 24.62 53.43 -34.17
N ARG A 10 25.01 52.90 -35.35
CA ARG A 10 24.49 51.60 -35.83
C ARG A 10 24.92 50.43 -34.94
N ARG A 11 26.12 50.47 -34.36
CA ARG A 11 26.57 49.44 -33.41
C ARG A 11 25.78 49.52 -32.11
N THR A 12 25.56 50.72 -31.57
CA THR A 12 24.77 50.92 -30.35
C THR A 12 23.30 50.54 -30.54
N THR A 13 22.70 50.86 -31.69
CA THR A 13 21.34 50.39 -32.01
C THR A 13 21.29 48.86 -32.10
N ALA A 14 22.26 48.24 -32.77
CA ALA A 14 22.34 46.77 -32.85
C ALA A 14 22.52 46.13 -31.47
N GLU A 15 23.31 46.75 -30.58
CA GLU A 15 23.48 46.33 -29.19
C GLU A 15 22.17 46.41 -28.39
N LEU A 16 21.41 47.51 -28.52
CA LEU A 16 20.10 47.63 -27.88
C LEU A 16 19.10 46.58 -28.41
N PHE A 17 19.10 46.30 -29.71
CA PHE A 17 18.30 45.21 -30.28
C PHE A 17 18.72 43.84 -29.74
N ALA A 18 20.02 43.60 -29.58
CA ALA A 18 20.51 42.36 -28.99
C ALA A 18 20.07 42.22 -27.52
N GLN A 19 20.12 43.29 -26.73
CA GLN A 19 19.63 43.29 -25.34
C GLN A 19 18.12 43.01 -25.27
N PHE A 20 17.32 43.64 -26.14
CA PHE A 20 15.88 43.39 -26.19
C PHE A 20 15.56 41.95 -26.62
N LEU A 21 16.27 41.41 -27.60
CA LEU A 21 16.16 40.01 -28.01
C LEU A 21 16.50 39.07 -26.86
N SER A 22 17.60 39.32 -26.13
CA SER A 22 17.97 38.52 -24.96
C SER A 22 16.87 38.50 -23.90
N LEU A 23 16.24 39.65 -23.62
CA LEU A 23 15.12 39.73 -22.67
C LEU A 23 13.89 38.95 -23.16
N LEU A 24 13.57 39.00 -24.46
CA LEU A 24 12.47 38.22 -25.01
C LEU A 24 12.73 36.71 -24.95
N ILE A 25 13.97 36.28 -25.19
CA ILE A 25 14.39 34.88 -25.04
C ILE A 25 14.23 34.45 -23.58
N GLU A 26 14.75 35.24 -22.63
CA GLU A 26 14.66 34.94 -21.19
C GLU A 26 13.19 34.83 -20.74
N ASN A 27 12.32 35.76 -21.16
CA ASN A 27 10.90 35.69 -20.83
C ASN A 27 10.24 34.46 -21.44
N ARG A 28 10.55 34.12 -22.70
CA ARG A 28 9.99 32.95 -23.36
C ARG A 28 10.42 31.66 -22.67
N GLU A 29 11.70 31.54 -22.31
CA GLU A 29 12.23 30.40 -21.56
C GLU A 29 11.55 30.27 -20.18
N ARG A 30 11.33 31.39 -19.48
CA ARG A 30 10.63 31.42 -18.19
C ARG A 30 9.18 30.94 -18.31
N ASP A 31 8.47 31.40 -19.33
CA ASP A 31 7.08 30.97 -19.58
C ASP A 31 7.00 29.46 -19.88
N GLU A 32 7.93 28.92 -20.68
CA GLU A 32 7.99 27.48 -20.96
C GLU A 32 8.24 26.66 -19.69
N ILE A 33 9.15 27.11 -18.82
CA ILE A 33 9.43 26.44 -17.55
C ILE A 33 8.18 26.44 -16.66
N SER A 34 7.51 27.58 -16.51
CA SER A 34 6.28 27.69 -15.71
C SER A 34 5.16 26.77 -16.21
N ASP A 35 4.91 26.76 -17.53
CA ASP A 35 3.91 25.88 -18.14
C ASP A 35 4.24 24.40 -17.93
N TYR A 36 5.53 24.07 -17.92
CA TYR A 36 6.02 22.72 -17.72
C TYR A 36 5.87 22.26 -16.26
N GLU A 37 6.19 23.13 -15.30
CA GLU A 37 5.96 22.91 -13.86
C GLU A 37 4.47 22.71 -13.56
N GLN A 38 3.59 23.54 -14.12
CA GLN A 38 2.14 23.40 -13.92
C GLN A 38 1.58 22.09 -14.47
N ARG A 39 2.06 21.62 -15.62
CA ARG A 39 1.67 20.31 -16.17
C ARG A 39 2.13 19.18 -15.25
N THR A 40 3.37 19.24 -14.79
CA THR A 40 3.95 18.26 -13.85
C THR A 40 3.13 18.18 -12.55
N GLN A 41 2.77 19.32 -11.97
CA GLN A 41 1.94 19.36 -10.76
C GLN A 41 0.55 18.77 -10.99
N ARG A 42 -0.09 19.08 -12.12
CA ARG A 42 -1.42 18.51 -12.46
C ARG A 42 -1.38 16.99 -12.62
N LEU A 43 -0.29 16.43 -13.16
CA LEU A 43 -0.11 14.97 -13.21
C LEU A 43 0.08 14.40 -11.82
N HIS A 44 0.90 15.03 -10.97
CA HIS A 44 1.08 14.61 -9.57
C HIS A 44 -0.26 14.53 -8.83
N ASP A 45 -1.05 15.61 -8.85
CA ASP A 45 -2.35 15.65 -8.17
C ASP A 45 -3.31 14.60 -8.73
N GLY A 46 -3.31 14.40 -10.06
CA GLY A 46 -4.12 13.38 -10.73
C GLY A 46 -3.72 11.96 -10.37
N LEU A 47 -2.42 11.66 -10.28
CA LEU A 47 -1.92 10.35 -9.87
C LEU A 47 -2.31 10.06 -8.42
N MET A 48 -2.10 11.02 -7.52
CA MET A 48 -2.48 10.88 -6.11
C MET A 48 -3.97 10.61 -5.93
N ALA A 49 -4.83 11.29 -6.70
CA ALA A 49 -6.27 11.07 -6.67
C ALA A 49 -6.65 9.67 -7.20
N ALA A 50 -6.13 9.27 -8.37
CA ALA A 50 -6.45 7.99 -9.00
C ALA A 50 -6.06 6.79 -8.12
N ILE A 51 -4.89 6.89 -7.46
CA ILE A 51 -4.37 5.85 -6.57
C ILE A 51 -5.18 5.73 -5.28
N ALA A 52 -5.65 6.85 -4.73
CA ALA A 52 -6.52 6.81 -3.54
C ALA A 52 -7.84 6.08 -3.80
N GLU A 53 -8.31 6.08 -5.05
CA GLU A 53 -9.59 5.49 -5.45
C GLU A 53 -9.46 4.06 -5.98
N HIS A 54 -8.44 3.78 -6.81
CA HIS A 54 -8.32 2.52 -7.56
C HIS A 54 -7.04 1.71 -7.26
N GLY A 55 -6.14 2.23 -6.40
CA GLY A 55 -4.85 1.61 -6.10
C GLY A 55 -3.79 1.79 -7.20
N SER A 56 -2.55 1.34 -6.91
CA SER A 56 -1.38 1.48 -7.78
C SER A 56 -1.10 0.17 -8.55
N THR A 57 -1.84 -0.10 -9.63
CA THR A 57 -1.60 -1.24 -10.54
C THR A 57 -1.04 -0.77 -11.89
N ALA A 58 -0.43 -1.67 -12.65
CA ALA A 58 0.21 -1.31 -13.92
C ALA A 58 -0.83 -0.86 -14.94
N ALA A 59 -2.00 -1.51 -14.94
CA ALA A 59 -3.15 -1.11 -15.74
C ALA A 59 -3.67 0.31 -15.44
N ASN A 60 -3.75 0.70 -14.16
CA ASN A 60 -4.22 2.04 -13.79
C ASN A 60 -3.24 3.13 -14.26
N LEU A 61 -1.94 2.88 -14.14
CA LEU A 61 -0.92 3.79 -14.67
C LEU A 61 -0.96 3.87 -16.21
N ALA A 62 -1.19 2.74 -16.89
CA ALA A 62 -1.32 2.70 -18.33
C ALA A 62 -2.53 3.50 -18.84
N ALA A 63 -3.63 3.52 -18.08
CA ALA A 63 -4.80 4.34 -18.39
C ALA A 63 -4.49 5.85 -18.35
N MET A 64 -3.40 6.27 -17.71
CA MET A 64 -2.93 7.65 -17.64
C MET A 64 -1.82 7.97 -18.66
N SER A 65 -1.49 7.04 -19.56
CA SER A 65 -0.40 7.17 -20.53
C SER A 65 -0.42 8.45 -21.35
N GLU A 66 -1.60 8.93 -21.79
CA GLU A 66 -1.72 10.19 -22.53
C GLU A 66 -1.19 11.39 -21.72
N ARG A 67 -1.57 11.49 -20.44
CA ARG A 67 -1.11 12.58 -19.55
C ARG A 67 0.36 12.47 -19.21
N ILE A 68 0.87 11.25 -19.05
CA ILE A 68 2.30 11.01 -18.83
C ILE A 68 3.09 11.45 -20.07
N ASN A 69 2.57 11.16 -21.27
CA ASN A 69 3.19 11.55 -22.55
C ASN A 69 3.19 13.07 -22.79
N GLU A 70 2.23 13.82 -22.25
CA GLU A 70 2.23 15.29 -22.30
C GLU A 70 3.41 15.93 -21.55
N ILE A 71 3.96 15.22 -20.57
CA ILE A 71 5.07 15.70 -19.73
C ILE A 71 6.38 15.12 -20.23
N VAL A 72 6.44 13.82 -20.51
CA VAL A 72 7.62 13.16 -21.10
C VAL A 72 7.22 12.62 -22.47
N PRO A 73 7.43 13.40 -23.55
CA PRO A 73 7.09 12.95 -24.90
C PRO A 73 7.88 11.71 -25.31
N CYS A 74 7.16 10.65 -25.64
CA CYS A 74 7.69 9.35 -26.01
C CYS A 74 6.85 8.72 -27.13
N ASP A 75 7.45 7.78 -27.86
CA ASP A 75 6.72 6.99 -28.86
C ASP A 75 6.10 5.73 -28.23
N GLY A 76 6.61 5.29 -27.08
CA GLY A 76 6.03 4.21 -26.29
C GLY A 76 6.44 4.22 -24.82
N LEU A 77 5.66 3.51 -24.03
CA LEU A 77 5.73 3.44 -22.58
C LEU A 77 5.58 1.98 -22.13
N ALA A 78 6.53 1.49 -21.35
CA ALA A 78 6.39 0.24 -20.61
C ALA A 78 6.28 0.53 -19.11
N ILE A 79 5.30 -0.10 -18.47
CA ILE A 79 5.11 -0.04 -17.03
C ILE A 79 5.28 -1.46 -16.51
N ARG A 80 6.28 -1.66 -15.65
CA ARG A 80 6.55 -2.94 -15.01
C ARG A 80 6.42 -2.78 -13.50
N MET A 81 5.57 -3.61 -12.90
CA MET A 81 5.42 -3.72 -11.45
C MET A 81 5.32 -5.20 -11.06
N GLY A 82 6.31 -5.68 -10.33
CA GLY A 82 6.50 -7.09 -10.03
C GLY A 82 6.63 -7.94 -11.30
N ASP A 83 5.65 -8.81 -11.51
CA ASP A 83 5.58 -9.69 -12.68
C ASP A 83 4.66 -9.14 -13.78
N GLU A 84 3.85 -8.12 -13.49
CA GLU A 84 2.97 -7.49 -14.45
C GLU A 84 3.74 -6.50 -15.32
N THR A 85 3.56 -6.59 -16.64
CA THR A 85 4.08 -5.62 -17.61
C THR A 85 2.97 -5.16 -18.53
N VAL A 86 2.84 -3.84 -18.66
CA VAL A 86 1.89 -3.21 -19.57
C VAL A 86 2.66 -2.35 -20.55
N LEU A 87 2.41 -2.57 -21.84
CA LEU A 87 3.08 -1.91 -22.95
C LEU A 87 2.08 -1.02 -23.69
N VAL A 88 2.43 0.25 -23.91
CA VAL A 88 1.58 1.25 -24.57
C VAL A 88 2.38 1.94 -25.68
N GLY A 89 1.83 2.02 -26.89
CA GLY A 89 2.50 2.65 -28.03
C GLY A 89 3.61 1.79 -28.66
N LEU A 90 4.63 2.44 -29.22
CA LEU A 90 5.77 1.78 -29.87
C LEU A 90 6.80 1.36 -28.83
N THR A 91 6.77 0.08 -28.47
CA THR A 91 7.63 -0.50 -27.42
C THR A 91 8.35 -1.74 -27.94
N PRO A 92 9.50 -2.10 -27.34
CA PRO A 92 10.06 -3.44 -27.49
C PRO A 92 9.08 -4.51 -26.99
N SER A 93 9.27 -5.77 -27.38
CA SER A 93 8.50 -6.89 -26.85
C SER A 93 8.69 -7.07 -25.34
N ASP A 94 7.74 -7.75 -24.68
CA ASP A 94 7.78 -8.01 -23.23
C ASP A 94 9.10 -8.68 -22.80
N ASP A 95 9.56 -9.70 -23.53
CA ASP A 95 10.84 -10.38 -23.26
C ASP A 95 12.05 -9.43 -23.32
N GLN A 96 12.03 -8.48 -24.26
CA GLN A 96 13.07 -7.45 -24.40
C GLN A 96 13.00 -6.45 -23.24
N VAL A 97 11.80 -6.04 -22.81
CA VAL A 97 11.62 -5.15 -21.64
C VAL A 97 12.07 -5.84 -20.35
N VAL A 98 11.78 -7.13 -20.18
CA VAL A 98 12.26 -7.95 -19.05
C VAL A 98 13.78 -8.07 -19.06
N ALA A 99 14.41 -8.20 -20.22
CA ALA A 99 15.87 -8.18 -20.34
C ALA A 99 16.46 -6.81 -19.98
N LEU A 100 15.82 -5.74 -20.44
CA LEU A 100 16.22 -4.36 -20.17
C LEU A 100 16.13 -4.02 -18.67
N THR A 101 15.07 -4.43 -17.96
CA THR A 101 14.94 -4.14 -16.52
C THR A 101 16.06 -4.77 -15.69
N ARG A 102 16.53 -5.97 -16.08
CA ARG A 102 17.70 -6.61 -15.45
C ARG A 102 18.99 -5.82 -15.66
N PHE A 103 19.16 -5.19 -16.83
CA PHE A 103 20.27 -4.29 -17.08
C PHE A 103 20.17 -3.00 -16.25
N LEU A 104 18.97 -2.40 -16.19
CA LEU A 104 18.72 -1.17 -15.42
C LEU A 104 19.01 -1.37 -13.91
N ASP A 105 18.64 -2.53 -13.36
CA ASP A 105 18.95 -2.86 -11.97
C ASP A 105 20.47 -2.85 -11.68
N GLN A 106 21.30 -3.25 -12.65
CA GLN A 106 22.76 -3.26 -12.53
C GLN A 106 23.37 -1.88 -12.75
N ALA A 107 22.77 -1.05 -13.62
CA ALA A 107 23.26 0.27 -13.98
C ALA A 107 23.01 1.32 -12.87
N GLY A 108 22.02 1.11 -12.01
CA GLY A 108 21.74 1.97 -10.86
C GLY A 108 20.25 2.02 -10.51
N ALA A 109 19.76 0.98 -9.84
CA ALA A 109 18.33 0.78 -9.54
C ALA A 109 17.62 1.91 -8.78
N SER A 110 18.36 2.86 -8.19
CA SER A 110 17.79 3.95 -7.40
C SER A 110 17.73 5.28 -8.13
N GLN A 111 18.30 5.43 -9.32
CA GLN A 111 18.34 6.68 -10.07
C GLN A 111 17.62 6.54 -11.41
N ILE A 112 17.18 7.67 -11.96
CA ILE A 112 16.67 7.70 -13.32
C ILE A 112 17.82 7.39 -14.28
N PHE A 113 17.56 6.50 -15.21
CA PHE A 113 18.49 6.17 -16.28
C PHE A 113 18.01 6.79 -17.58
N SER A 114 18.89 7.47 -18.32
CA SER A 114 18.54 8.01 -19.63
C SER A 114 19.66 7.77 -20.64
N ALA A 115 19.28 7.43 -21.87
CA ALA A 115 20.17 7.35 -23.01
C ALA A 115 19.40 7.68 -24.29
N ASN A 116 20.01 8.45 -25.18
CA ASN A 116 19.47 8.70 -26.53
C ASN A 116 19.94 7.65 -27.55
N SER A 117 20.83 6.73 -27.15
CA SER A 117 21.28 5.59 -27.96
C SER A 117 21.44 4.37 -27.06
N LEU A 118 20.35 3.62 -26.89
CA LEU A 118 20.27 2.46 -26.01
C LEU A 118 21.24 1.36 -26.44
N GLY A 119 21.48 1.16 -27.74
CA GLY A 119 22.42 0.15 -28.25
C GLY A 119 23.87 0.33 -27.75
N LEU A 120 24.30 1.57 -27.47
CA LEU A 120 25.67 1.83 -26.98
C LEU A 120 25.87 1.40 -25.53
N VAL A 121 24.83 1.48 -24.71
CA VAL A 121 24.86 1.16 -23.27
C VAL A 121 24.32 -0.24 -22.98
N HIS A 122 23.44 -0.76 -23.85
CA HIS A 122 22.85 -2.08 -23.80
C HIS A 122 22.88 -2.69 -25.22
N PRO A 123 23.99 -3.34 -25.63
CA PRO A 123 24.16 -3.87 -26.99
C PRO A 123 23.01 -4.75 -27.53
N PRO A 124 22.32 -5.58 -26.71
CA PRO A 124 21.14 -6.31 -27.19
C PRO A 124 20.01 -5.43 -27.76
N ALA A 125 19.99 -4.13 -27.41
CA ALA A 125 19.02 -3.18 -27.94
C ALA A 125 19.19 -2.82 -29.41
N GLU A 126 20.35 -3.10 -30.01
CA GLU A 126 20.54 -2.90 -31.45
C GLU A 126 19.49 -3.68 -32.28
N ALA A 127 19.01 -4.82 -31.76
CA ALA A 127 17.98 -5.63 -32.41
C ALA A 127 16.58 -4.99 -32.45
N TYR A 128 16.32 -3.96 -31.66
CA TYR A 128 15.02 -3.28 -31.56
C TYR A 128 15.15 -1.75 -31.56
N ALA A 129 16.23 -1.22 -32.15
CA ALA A 129 16.50 0.21 -32.23
C ALA A 129 15.42 1.01 -32.98
N GLU A 130 14.69 0.38 -33.91
CA GLU A 130 13.58 1.01 -34.62
C GLU A 130 12.45 1.44 -33.66
N THR A 131 12.18 0.64 -32.62
CA THR A 131 11.16 0.94 -31.61
C THR A 131 11.72 1.67 -30.40
N ALA A 132 12.99 1.46 -30.05
CA ALA A 132 13.61 2.02 -28.85
C ALA A 132 15.10 2.34 -29.07
N ALA A 133 15.37 3.42 -29.81
CA ALA A 133 16.71 3.99 -29.89
C ALA A 133 17.02 4.80 -28.62
N GLY A 134 16.03 5.50 -28.06
CA GLY A 134 16.15 6.23 -26.81
C GLY A 134 15.41 5.54 -25.67
N VAL A 135 15.96 5.62 -24.47
CA VAL A 135 15.32 5.16 -23.24
C VAL A 135 15.40 6.22 -22.15
N LEU A 136 14.33 6.35 -21.37
CA LEU A 136 14.31 7.01 -20.08
C LEU A 136 13.59 6.10 -19.10
N ALA A 137 14.28 5.59 -18.09
CA ALA A 137 13.73 4.64 -17.12
C ALA A 137 13.68 5.25 -15.73
N ILE A 138 12.51 5.20 -15.11
CA ILE A 138 12.22 5.71 -13.78
C ILE A 138 11.96 4.53 -12.85
N PRO A 139 12.78 4.29 -11.82
CA PRO A 139 12.44 3.33 -10.78
C PRO A 139 11.28 3.85 -9.94
N ILE A 140 10.19 3.08 -9.86
CA ILE A 140 8.94 3.51 -9.19
C ILE A 140 8.70 2.85 -7.83
N SER A 141 9.57 1.93 -7.43
CA SER A 141 9.52 1.32 -6.10
C SER A 141 10.94 1.04 -5.57
N ARG A 142 11.04 0.58 -4.32
CA ARG A 142 12.30 0.08 -3.74
C ARG A 142 12.61 -1.36 -4.15
N ASN A 143 11.64 -2.06 -4.74
CA ASN A 143 11.84 -3.40 -5.24
C ASN A 143 12.58 -3.32 -6.58
N PRO A 144 13.57 -4.21 -6.81
CA PRO A 144 14.18 -4.34 -8.12
C PRO A 144 13.10 -4.63 -9.18
N ARG A 145 13.33 -4.19 -10.43
CA ARG A 145 12.46 -4.44 -11.60
C ARG A 145 11.17 -3.63 -11.71
N ASP A 146 10.83 -2.78 -10.73
CA ASP A 146 9.67 -1.89 -10.82
C ASP A 146 10.06 -0.59 -11.52
N TYR A 147 9.69 -0.45 -12.79
CA TYR A 147 10.07 0.70 -13.62
C TYR A 147 8.91 1.22 -14.44
N LEU A 148 8.95 2.53 -14.67
CA LEU A 148 8.26 3.20 -15.75
C LEU A 148 9.30 3.59 -16.81
N ILE A 149 9.20 3.02 -18.01
CA ILE A 149 10.21 3.11 -19.06
C ILE A 149 9.61 3.75 -20.31
N PHE A 150 10.18 4.88 -20.69
CA PHE A 150 9.84 5.60 -21.90
C PHE A 150 10.78 5.24 -23.03
N PHE A 151 10.22 5.08 -24.22
CA PHE A 151 10.96 4.80 -25.44
C PHE A 151 10.76 5.89 -26.47
N ARG A 152 11.85 6.20 -27.17
CA ARG A 152 11.82 7.01 -28.39
C ARG A 152 12.37 6.19 -29.54
N ARG A 153 11.70 6.27 -30.68
CA ARG A 153 12.18 5.63 -31.90
C ARG A 153 13.45 6.30 -32.42
N GLU A 154 14.10 5.61 -33.33
CA GLU A 154 15.23 6.16 -34.08
C GLU A 154 14.79 7.38 -34.92
N ILE A 155 15.59 8.44 -34.87
CA ILE A 155 15.46 9.58 -35.77
C ILE A 155 16.72 9.64 -36.62
N ALA A 156 16.55 9.62 -37.94
CA ALA A 156 17.65 9.84 -38.87
C ALA A 156 18.16 11.28 -38.73
N GLN A 157 19.17 11.48 -37.90
CA GLN A 157 19.77 12.79 -37.65
C GLN A 157 20.92 13.02 -38.63
N SER A 158 20.77 14.02 -39.51
CA SER A 158 21.89 14.49 -40.33
C SER A 158 22.71 15.50 -39.53
N VAL A 159 23.85 15.09 -38.98
CA VAL A 159 24.77 16.03 -38.32
C VAL A 159 25.55 16.75 -39.41
N ILE A 160 25.31 18.05 -39.56
CA ILE A 160 26.10 18.91 -40.46
C ILE A 160 27.34 19.33 -39.69
N TRP A 161 28.43 18.63 -39.93
CA TRP A 161 29.73 19.11 -39.53
C TRP A 161 30.19 20.18 -40.51
N ALA A 162 30.93 21.16 -40.02
CA ALA A 162 31.55 22.12 -40.92
C ALA A 162 32.65 21.47 -41.80
N GLY A 163 32.91 20.18 -41.72
CA GLY A 163 33.92 19.42 -42.46
C GLY A 163 34.07 18.04 -41.79
N ASP A 164 34.77 17.09 -42.40
CA ASP A 164 34.90 15.74 -41.86
C ASP A 164 35.60 15.73 -40.46
N PRO A 165 34.91 15.34 -39.38
CA PRO A 165 35.48 15.31 -38.02
C PRO A 165 36.53 14.22 -37.81
N THR A 166 36.63 13.25 -38.73
CA THR A 166 37.61 12.15 -38.66
C THR A 166 38.93 12.47 -39.36
N LYS A 167 39.02 13.62 -40.06
CA LYS A 167 40.21 13.98 -40.84
C LYS A 167 41.39 14.32 -39.93
N PRO A 168 42.56 13.66 -40.08
CA PRO A 168 43.77 13.98 -39.31
C PRO A 168 44.23 15.42 -39.55
N VAL A 169 44.71 16.09 -38.49
CA VAL A 169 45.26 17.45 -38.59
C VAL A 169 46.61 17.42 -39.32
N GLU A 170 46.69 18.03 -40.50
CA GLU A 170 47.94 18.15 -41.25
C GLU A 170 48.83 19.29 -40.70
N PRO A 171 50.16 19.11 -40.60
CA PRO A 171 51.07 20.16 -40.16
C PRO A 171 51.12 21.32 -41.17
N GLY A 172 50.95 22.56 -40.71
CA GLY A 172 51.08 23.75 -41.55
C GLY A 172 52.54 24.08 -41.92
N PRO A 173 52.75 25.09 -42.81
CA PRO A 173 54.08 25.46 -43.34
C PRO A 173 55.14 25.92 -42.31
N GLY A 174 54.77 26.03 -41.03
CA GLY A 174 55.63 26.51 -39.94
C GLY A 174 55.72 25.56 -38.73
N GLY A 175 55.43 24.27 -38.91
CA GLY A 175 55.44 23.25 -37.83
C GLY A 175 54.06 22.99 -37.20
N MET A 176 54.03 22.34 -36.03
CA MET A 176 52.79 22.05 -35.28
C MET A 176 52.16 23.31 -34.67
N ARG A 177 51.59 24.18 -35.50
CA ARG A 177 50.68 25.24 -35.07
C ARG A 177 49.28 24.94 -35.59
N LEU A 178 48.27 25.14 -34.73
CA LEU A 178 46.87 25.05 -35.09
C LEU A 178 46.58 26.11 -36.15
N THR A 179 46.37 25.69 -37.40
CA THR A 179 45.87 26.54 -38.47
C THR A 179 44.37 26.28 -38.65
N PRO A 180 43.54 27.31 -38.88
CA PRO A 180 42.15 27.09 -39.29
C PRO A 180 42.12 26.22 -40.55
N ARG A 181 41.20 25.25 -40.60
CA ARG A 181 41.11 24.33 -41.75
C ARG A 181 40.66 25.05 -43.03
N THR A 182 41.04 24.48 -44.17
CA THR A 182 40.91 25.08 -45.51
C THR A 182 39.53 24.91 -46.17
N SER A 183 38.68 24.00 -45.69
CA SER A 183 37.32 23.77 -46.23
C SER A 183 36.24 23.93 -45.15
N PHE A 184 35.13 24.59 -45.49
CA PHE A 184 33.90 24.71 -44.70
C PHE A 184 32.72 24.05 -45.40
N GLU A 185 32.96 23.15 -46.35
CA GLU A 185 31.89 22.41 -47.01
C GLU A 185 31.14 21.55 -45.99
N ALA A 186 29.82 21.71 -45.97
CA ALA A 186 28.92 21.02 -45.07
C ALA A 186 29.00 19.50 -45.30
N TRP A 187 29.63 18.79 -44.36
CA TRP A 187 29.69 17.32 -44.36
C TRP A 187 28.52 16.79 -43.54
N ARG A 188 27.68 15.94 -44.13
CA ARG A 188 26.50 15.36 -43.48
C ARG A 188 26.74 13.90 -43.16
N GLU A 189 26.66 13.54 -41.89
CA GLU A 189 26.64 12.16 -41.43
C GLU A 189 25.22 11.77 -41.02
N ILE A 190 24.74 10.63 -41.50
CA ILE A 190 23.49 10.04 -41.01
C ILE A 190 23.88 9.13 -39.84
N VAL A 191 23.65 9.61 -38.62
CA VAL A 191 23.87 8.81 -37.42
C VAL A 191 22.63 7.94 -37.18
N ARG A 192 22.83 6.62 -37.10
CA ARG A 192 21.78 5.63 -36.81
C ARG A 192 21.79 5.20 -35.35
N GLY A 193 20.70 4.59 -34.90
CA GLY A 193 20.53 4.09 -33.53
C GLY A 193 20.36 5.18 -32.47
N HIS A 194 20.06 6.41 -32.86
CA HIS A 194 19.88 7.55 -31.96
C HIS A 194 18.46 8.08 -32.03
N SER A 195 17.90 8.44 -30.88
CA SER A 195 16.63 9.17 -30.76
C SER A 195 16.87 10.67 -30.62
N ALA A 196 15.77 11.44 -30.59
CA ALA A 196 15.81 12.79 -30.04
C ALA A 196 16.37 12.78 -28.60
N PRO A 197 17.21 13.74 -28.21
CA PRO A 197 17.78 13.82 -26.88
C PRO A 197 16.69 14.11 -25.83
N TRP A 198 16.82 13.52 -24.65
CA TRP A 198 16.00 13.87 -23.49
C TRP A 198 16.40 15.27 -23.00
N THR A 199 15.44 16.19 -22.98
CA THR A 199 15.70 17.59 -22.60
C THR A 199 15.77 17.77 -21.08
N ASP A 200 16.40 18.84 -20.60
CA ASP A 200 16.46 19.10 -19.15
C ASP A 200 15.07 19.21 -18.49
N PRO A 201 14.05 19.86 -19.10
CA PRO A 201 12.69 19.79 -18.58
C PRO A 201 12.16 18.36 -18.47
N GLU A 202 12.36 17.51 -19.49
CA GLU A 202 11.93 16.10 -19.50
C GLU A 202 12.55 15.31 -18.36
N LEU A 203 13.85 15.48 -18.13
CA LEU A 203 14.56 14.82 -17.03
C LEU A 203 14.07 15.31 -15.66
N ARG A 204 13.80 16.62 -15.51
CA ARG A 204 13.22 17.18 -14.27
C ARG A 204 11.83 16.64 -13.98
N ALA A 205 10.97 16.54 -15.00
CA ALA A 205 9.66 15.94 -14.83
C ALA A 205 9.72 14.46 -14.47
N ALA A 206 10.64 13.72 -15.10
CA ALA A 206 10.85 12.32 -14.78
C ALA A 206 11.24 12.16 -13.30
N GLU A 207 12.08 13.05 -12.76
CA GLU A 207 12.43 13.06 -11.34
C GLU A 207 11.23 13.42 -10.44
N ALA A 208 10.42 14.40 -10.82
CA ALA A 208 9.19 14.71 -10.10
C ALA A 208 8.20 13.53 -10.11
N LEU A 209 8.07 12.84 -11.25
CA LEU A 209 7.25 11.63 -11.38
C LEU A 209 7.78 10.50 -10.49
N ARG A 210 9.11 10.31 -10.44
CA ARG A 210 9.76 9.34 -9.56
C ARG A 210 9.42 9.59 -8.10
N VAL A 211 9.58 10.83 -7.62
CA VAL A 211 9.26 11.21 -6.24
C VAL A 211 7.78 10.92 -5.94
N THR A 212 6.89 11.31 -6.85
CA THR A 212 5.44 11.05 -6.75
C THR A 212 5.14 9.56 -6.61
N MET A 213 5.73 8.72 -7.46
CA MET A 213 5.51 7.26 -7.42
C MET A 213 6.04 6.62 -6.13
N LEU A 214 7.21 7.05 -5.66
CA LEU A 214 7.75 6.54 -4.40
C LEU A 214 6.86 6.93 -3.21
N GLU A 215 6.32 8.15 -3.20
CA GLU A 215 5.36 8.59 -2.18
C GLU A 215 4.09 7.73 -2.20
N VAL A 216 3.55 7.44 -3.39
CA VAL A 216 2.39 6.54 -3.56
C VAL A 216 2.64 5.18 -2.94
N VAL A 217 3.75 4.54 -3.30
CA VAL A 217 4.09 3.19 -2.82
C VAL A 217 4.26 3.18 -1.29
N LEU A 218 4.88 4.23 -0.73
CA LEU A 218 5.03 4.38 0.71
C LEU A 218 3.68 4.59 1.41
N ARG A 219 2.75 5.32 0.79
CA ARG A 219 1.43 5.58 1.37
C ARG A 219 0.56 4.33 1.46
N ILE A 220 0.57 3.51 0.41
CA ILE A 220 -0.17 2.23 0.38
C ILE A 220 0.37 1.26 1.44
N THR A 221 1.70 1.11 1.50
CA THR A 221 2.34 0.22 2.49
C THR A 221 2.14 0.73 3.92
N GLY A 222 2.17 2.04 4.14
CA GLY A 222 1.91 2.66 5.44
C GLY A 222 0.48 2.46 5.94
N PHE A 223 -0.53 2.51 5.07
CA PHE A 223 -1.93 2.29 5.46
C PHE A 223 -2.16 0.85 5.92
N ALA A 224 -1.69 -0.13 5.15
CA ALA A 224 -1.82 -1.55 5.49
C ALA A 224 -1.14 -1.89 6.83
N GLU A 225 0.03 -1.32 7.10
CA GLU A 225 0.74 -1.56 8.36
C GLU A 225 0.01 -0.93 9.56
N ASN A 226 -0.63 0.23 9.37
CA ASN A 226 -1.46 0.84 10.42
C ASN A 226 -2.72 0.03 10.71
N GLU A 227 -3.41 -0.46 9.69
CA GLU A 227 -4.57 -1.37 9.87
C GLU A 227 -4.16 -2.65 10.61
N ARG A 228 -3.03 -3.25 10.21
CA ARG A 228 -2.48 -4.44 10.87
C ARG A 228 -2.20 -4.18 12.34
N LYS A 229 -1.56 -3.06 12.67
CA LYS A 229 -1.31 -2.65 14.06
C LYS A 229 -2.59 -2.43 14.85
N ALA A 230 -3.59 -1.78 14.27
CA ALA A 230 -4.89 -1.57 14.91
C ALA A 230 -5.60 -2.90 15.19
N ALA A 231 -5.54 -3.85 14.25
CA ALA A 231 -6.08 -5.19 14.43
C ALA A 231 -5.35 -5.96 15.56
N THR A 232 -4.02 -5.90 15.61
CA THR A 232 -3.23 -6.51 16.69
C THR A 232 -3.57 -5.90 18.05
N GLN A 233 -3.65 -4.56 18.16
CA GLN A 233 -4.05 -3.90 19.41
C GLN A 233 -5.44 -4.33 19.88
N ARG A 234 -6.39 -4.48 18.94
CA ARG A 234 -7.73 -4.98 19.26
C ARG A 234 -7.70 -6.42 19.76
N GLN A 235 -6.88 -7.28 19.17
CA GLN A 235 -6.68 -8.66 19.61
C GLN A 235 -6.09 -8.71 21.03
N ASP A 236 -5.08 -7.88 21.32
CA ASP A 236 -4.44 -7.82 22.64
C ASP A 236 -5.43 -7.39 23.74
N LEU A 237 -6.30 -6.42 23.44
CA LEU A 237 -7.38 -6.00 24.36
C LEU A 237 -8.37 -7.14 24.62
N LEU A 238 -8.77 -7.88 23.59
CA LEU A 238 -9.67 -9.04 23.75
C LEU A 238 -9.01 -10.15 24.57
N ILE A 239 -7.73 -10.42 24.36
CA ILE A 239 -6.96 -11.39 25.15
C ILE A 239 -6.86 -10.94 26.60
N ALA A 240 -6.59 -9.66 26.86
CA ALA A 240 -6.51 -9.11 28.22
C ALA A 240 -7.85 -9.25 28.96
N GLU A 241 -8.96 -8.95 28.29
CA GLU A 241 -10.30 -9.09 28.82
C GLU A 241 -10.67 -10.57 29.08
N LEU A 242 -10.36 -11.47 28.15
CA LEU A 242 -10.57 -12.91 28.34
C LEU A 242 -9.79 -13.43 29.55
N ASN A 243 -8.52 -13.05 29.69
CA ASN A 243 -7.69 -13.42 30.83
C ASN A 243 -8.24 -12.88 32.16
N HIS A 244 -8.78 -11.66 32.15
CA HIS A 244 -9.48 -11.12 33.32
C HIS A 244 -10.71 -11.97 33.67
N ARG A 245 -11.53 -12.34 32.69
CA ARG A 245 -12.71 -13.21 32.90
C ARG A 245 -12.36 -14.59 33.43
N VAL A 246 -11.32 -15.24 32.88
CA VAL A 246 -10.84 -16.54 33.38
C VAL A 246 -10.38 -16.44 34.83
N ARG A 247 -9.63 -15.39 35.19
CA ARG A 247 -9.23 -15.16 36.59
C ARG A 247 -10.44 -14.97 37.51
N ASN A 248 -11.48 -14.28 37.07
CA ASN A 248 -12.71 -14.10 37.85
C ASN A 248 -13.42 -15.44 38.10
N ILE A 249 -13.57 -16.28 37.08
CA ILE A 249 -14.21 -17.60 37.19
C ILE A 249 -13.41 -18.52 38.12
N LEU A 250 -12.08 -18.57 37.97
CA LEU A 250 -11.21 -19.34 38.86
C LEU A 250 -11.32 -18.86 40.32
N GLY A 251 -11.46 -17.54 40.53
CA GLY A 251 -11.74 -16.96 41.84
C GLY A 251 -13.04 -17.46 42.46
N LEU A 252 -14.12 -17.50 41.68
CA LEU A 252 -15.42 -18.03 42.10
C LEU A 252 -15.35 -19.52 42.47
N ILE A 253 -14.71 -20.34 41.62
CA ILE A 253 -14.51 -21.77 41.89
C ILE A 253 -13.74 -21.98 43.20
N ARG A 254 -12.67 -21.22 43.43
CA ARG A 254 -11.91 -21.31 44.68
C ARG A 254 -12.77 -20.94 45.90
N GLY A 255 -13.63 -19.93 45.77
CA GLY A 255 -14.61 -19.56 46.80
C GLY A 255 -15.58 -20.69 47.12
N LEU A 256 -16.12 -21.36 46.09
CA LEU A 256 -17.00 -22.52 46.24
C LEU A 256 -16.33 -23.68 46.97
N ILE A 257 -15.06 -23.97 46.64
CA ILE A 257 -14.25 -24.99 47.32
C ILE A 257 -14.12 -24.67 48.81
N SER A 258 -13.78 -23.42 49.15
CA SER A 258 -13.63 -23.00 50.53
C SER A 258 -14.95 -23.08 51.32
N GLN A 259 -16.07 -22.68 50.72
CA GLN A 259 -17.36 -22.64 51.40
C GLN A 259 -17.94 -24.04 51.64
N SER A 260 -17.75 -24.97 50.71
CA SER A 260 -18.33 -26.31 50.83
C SER A 260 -17.58 -27.21 51.83
N LYS A 261 -16.40 -26.78 52.29
CA LYS A 261 -15.60 -27.49 53.31
C LYS A 261 -16.29 -27.49 54.69
N SER A 262 -17.08 -26.47 54.99
CA SER A 262 -17.66 -26.26 56.33
C SER A 262 -18.85 -27.17 56.66
N GLY A 263 -19.41 -27.90 55.69
CA GLY A 263 -20.62 -28.72 55.86
C GLY A 263 -20.50 -30.18 55.45
N ALA A 264 -19.31 -30.64 55.02
CA ALA A 264 -19.12 -32.02 54.58
C ALA A 264 -18.75 -32.95 55.75
N THR A 265 -19.41 -34.11 55.80
CA THR A 265 -19.17 -35.15 56.81
C THR A 265 -18.20 -36.24 56.33
N ASN A 266 -17.98 -36.35 55.03
CA ASN A 266 -17.01 -37.26 54.39
C ASN A 266 -16.58 -36.73 53.00
N VAL A 267 -15.53 -37.34 52.42
CA VAL A 267 -14.93 -36.90 51.14
C VAL A 267 -15.90 -37.05 49.97
N GLU A 268 -16.72 -38.09 49.98
CA GLU A 268 -17.70 -38.37 48.93
C GLU A 268 -18.81 -37.31 48.89
N SER A 269 -19.35 -36.92 50.06
CA SER A 269 -20.35 -35.85 50.16
C SER A 269 -19.78 -34.47 49.82
N PHE A 270 -18.51 -34.23 50.16
CA PHE A 270 -17.79 -33.03 49.75
C PHE A 270 -17.64 -32.97 48.22
N ALA A 271 -17.15 -34.05 47.60
CA ALA A 271 -16.95 -34.14 46.16
C ALA A 271 -18.28 -34.00 45.39
N ALA A 272 -19.35 -34.64 45.86
CA ALA A 272 -20.68 -34.53 45.26
C ALA A 272 -21.24 -33.09 45.34
N THR A 273 -21.06 -32.41 46.49
CA THR A 273 -21.53 -31.03 46.68
C THR A 273 -20.76 -30.04 45.81
N ILE A 274 -19.43 -30.17 45.75
CA ILE A 274 -18.58 -29.34 44.89
C ILE A 274 -18.89 -29.58 43.41
N GLY A 275 -19.02 -30.85 42.99
CA GLY A 275 -19.35 -31.20 41.62
C GLY A 275 -20.67 -30.56 41.16
N GLY A 276 -21.72 -30.63 41.99
CA GLY A 276 -23.02 -30.01 41.70
C GLY A 276 -22.92 -28.48 41.51
N ARG A 277 -22.23 -27.79 42.42
CA ARG A 277 -22.04 -26.34 42.38
C ARG A 277 -21.19 -25.88 41.19
N VAL A 278 -20.10 -26.59 40.90
CA VAL A 278 -19.26 -26.31 39.71
C VAL A 278 -20.06 -26.50 38.43
N GLN A 279 -20.91 -27.52 38.37
CA GLN A 279 -21.71 -27.78 37.18
C GLN A 279 -22.86 -26.78 36.99
N ALA A 280 -23.45 -26.28 38.07
CA ALA A 280 -24.39 -25.15 38.03
C ALA A 280 -23.71 -23.88 37.51
N LEU A 281 -22.50 -23.59 37.99
CA LEU A 281 -21.72 -22.45 37.52
C LEU A 281 -21.33 -22.59 36.04
N ALA A 282 -20.97 -23.80 35.59
CA ALA A 282 -20.66 -24.07 34.19
C ALA A 282 -21.86 -23.82 33.27
N ARG A 283 -23.05 -24.34 33.61
CA ARG A 283 -24.29 -24.07 32.85
C ARG A 283 -24.62 -22.58 32.79
N ALA A 284 -24.46 -21.88 33.91
CA ALA A 284 -24.68 -20.45 33.96
C ALA A 284 -23.69 -19.69 33.06
N HIS A 285 -22.43 -20.14 33.00
CA HIS A 285 -21.40 -19.56 32.14
C HIS A 285 -21.68 -19.82 30.65
N ASP A 286 -22.11 -21.03 30.28
CA ASP A 286 -22.52 -21.37 28.91
C ASP A 286 -23.70 -20.48 28.48
N GLN A 287 -24.71 -20.33 29.33
CA GLN A 287 -25.91 -19.56 29.04
C GLN A 287 -25.62 -18.06 28.86
N ILE A 288 -24.68 -17.49 29.61
CA ILE A 288 -24.24 -16.10 29.43
C ILE A 288 -23.40 -15.95 28.14
N THR A 289 -22.59 -16.96 27.82
CA THR A 289 -21.74 -16.97 26.62
C THR A 289 -22.58 -17.04 25.36
N GLU A 290 -23.64 -17.85 25.33
CA GLU A 290 -24.61 -17.91 24.23
C GLU A 290 -25.40 -16.61 24.05
N SER A 291 -25.58 -15.82 25.11
CA SER A 291 -26.25 -14.52 25.06
C SER A 291 -25.30 -13.34 24.78
N ASP A 292 -24.10 -13.58 24.24
CA ASP A 292 -23.07 -12.54 24.01
C ASP A 292 -22.79 -11.68 25.25
N TRP A 293 -22.82 -12.29 26.44
CA TRP A 293 -22.64 -11.61 27.72
C TRP A 293 -23.68 -10.50 27.99
N GLY A 294 -24.84 -10.56 27.34
CA GLY A 294 -25.99 -9.73 27.61
C GLY A 294 -26.78 -10.14 28.87
N PRO A 295 -27.83 -9.39 29.21
CA PRO A 295 -28.70 -9.73 30.34
C PRO A 295 -29.39 -11.09 30.17
N GLY A 296 -29.26 -11.97 31.16
CA GLY A 296 -29.81 -13.32 31.12
C GLY A 296 -31.17 -13.43 31.83
N SER A 297 -32.07 -14.27 31.30
CA SER A 297 -33.40 -14.50 31.89
C SER A 297 -33.34 -15.30 33.19
N LEU A 298 -33.86 -14.73 34.29
CA LEU A 298 -34.01 -15.42 35.58
C LEU A 298 -34.94 -16.63 35.46
N GLN A 299 -36.01 -16.52 34.66
CA GLN A 299 -36.97 -17.61 34.47
C GLN A 299 -36.32 -18.80 33.75
N THR A 300 -35.50 -18.52 32.73
CA THR A 300 -34.76 -19.56 32.02
C THR A 300 -33.72 -20.19 32.93
N LEU A 301 -33.01 -19.39 33.75
CA LEU A 301 -32.06 -19.90 34.75
C LEU A 301 -32.74 -20.88 35.74
N ILE A 302 -33.89 -20.51 36.29
CA ILE A 302 -34.66 -21.36 37.21
C ILE A 302 -35.08 -22.67 36.52
N ALA A 303 -35.59 -22.59 35.29
CA ALA A 303 -36.01 -23.75 34.53
C ALA A 303 -34.83 -24.70 34.23
N THR A 304 -33.68 -24.16 33.82
CA THR A 304 -32.47 -24.92 33.52
C THR A 304 -31.94 -25.65 34.76
N GLU A 305 -31.85 -24.96 35.91
CA GLU A 305 -31.38 -25.60 37.15
C GLU A 305 -32.38 -26.64 37.69
N ALA A 306 -33.68 -26.36 37.64
CA ALA A 306 -34.71 -27.32 38.03
C ALA A 306 -34.68 -28.58 37.14
N ALA A 307 -34.51 -28.41 35.82
CA ALA A 307 -34.42 -29.52 34.87
C ALA A 307 -33.17 -30.38 35.10
N ALA A 308 -32.02 -29.75 35.37
CA ALA A 308 -30.76 -30.44 35.60
C ALA A 308 -30.78 -31.33 36.86
N TYR A 309 -31.59 -30.98 37.87
CA TYR A 309 -31.65 -31.73 39.14
C TYR A 309 -32.83 -32.72 39.22
N LEU A 310 -33.98 -32.41 38.60
CA LEU A 310 -35.22 -33.17 38.76
C LEU A 310 -35.45 -34.27 37.72
N ASN A 311 -34.47 -34.55 36.83
CA ASN A 311 -34.46 -35.67 35.87
C ASN A 311 -35.81 -35.92 35.18
N GLY A 312 -36.37 -34.89 34.53
CA GLY A 312 -37.63 -34.97 33.78
C GLY A 312 -38.90 -34.55 34.55
N ASN A 313 -38.79 -34.29 35.86
CA ASN A 313 -39.89 -33.77 36.68
C ASN A 313 -39.86 -32.24 36.85
N ALA A 314 -39.24 -31.51 35.91
CA ALA A 314 -39.09 -30.05 35.98
C ALA A 314 -40.42 -29.29 36.06
N HIS A 315 -41.51 -29.87 35.54
CA HIS A 315 -42.88 -29.32 35.59
C HIS A 315 -43.42 -29.09 37.01
N ARG A 316 -42.75 -29.63 38.04
CA ARG A 316 -43.07 -29.45 39.45
C ARG A 316 -42.58 -28.11 40.00
N VAL A 317 -41.74 -27.40 39.26
CA VAL A 317 -41.32 -26.03 39.55
C VAL A 317 -42.04 -25.11 38.57
N ARG A 318 -42.95 -24.28 39.09
CA ARG A 318 -43.76 -23.35 38.28
C ARG A 318 -43.39 -21.91 38.62
N THR A 319 -42.89 -21.19 37.63
CA THR A 319 -42.60 -19.76 37.70
C THR A 319 -43.75 -18.97 37.09
N THR A 320 -44.21 -17.96 37.81
CA THR A 320 -45.15 -16.94 37.34
C THR A 320 -44.55 -15.57 37.63
N GLY A 321 -44.99 -14.52 36.92
CA GLY A 321 -44.52 -13.16 37.14
C GLY A 321 -43.79 -12.55 35.94
N PRO A 322 -43.31 -11.30 36.06
CA PRO A 322 -42.68 -10.57 34.96
C PRO A 322 -41.34 -11.18 34.56
N GLY A 323 -40.98 -11.06 33.28
CA GLY A 323 -39.69 -11.51 32.76
C GLY A 323 -38.55 -10.65 33.31
N VAL A 324 -37.86 -11.15 34.34
CA VAL A 324 -36.71 -10.47 34.95
C VAL A 324 -35.43 -10.86 34.22
N LEU A 325 -34.67 -9.86 33.77
CA LEU A 325 -33.33 -10.02 33.23
C LEU A 325 -32.29 -9.67 34.30
N LEU A 326 -31.31 -10.54 34.48
CA LEU A 326 -30.19 -10.36 35.39
C LEU A 326 -28.98 -9.86 34.62
N HIS A 327 -28.26 -8.92 35.21
CA HIS A 327 -26.93 -8.54 34.74
C HIS A 327 -25.98 -9.77 34.83
N PRO A 328 -25.04 -9.95 33.89
CA PRO A 328 -24.11 -11.09 33.88
C PRO A 328 -23.42 -11.37 35.23
N GLU A 329 -23.02 -10.32 35.94
CA GLU A 329 -22.39 -10.41 37.27
C GLU A 329 -23.33 -11.04 38.33
N ALA A 330 -24.63 -10.75 38.27
CA ALA A 330 -25.62 -11.30 39.18
C ALA A 330 -26.08 -12.71 38.77
N PHE A 331 -25.97 -13.05 37.49
CA PHE A 331 -26.47 -14.30 36.92
C PHE A 331 -25.77 -15.53 37.51
N ALA A 332 -24.43 -15.54 37.56
CA ALA A 332 -23.66 -16.64 38.14
C ALA A 332 -23.94 -16.85 39.64
N THR A 333 -24.10 -15.76 40.39
CA THR A 333 -24.45 -15.81 41.82
C THR A 333 -25.86 -16.37 42.01
N MET A 334 -26.81 -15.91 41.20
CA MET A 334 -28.18 -16.40 41.26
C MET A 334 -28.27 -17.87 40.87
N ALA A 335 -27.47 -18.33 39.90
CA ALA A 335 -27.42 -19.74 39.53
C ALA A 335 -27.06 -20.64 40.72
N LEU A 336 -26.08 -20.22 41.53
CA LEU A 336 -25.72 -20.93 42.76
C LEU A 336 -26.84 -20.90 43.80
N VAL A 337 -27.49 -19.74 44.00
CA VAL A 337 -28.62 -19.63 44.94
C VAL A 337 -29.76 -20.57 44.53
N ILE A 338 -30.15 -20.54 43.26
CA ILE A 338 -31.19 -21.41 42.72
C ILE A 338 -30.78 -22.88 42.83
N HIS A 339 -29.52 -23.21 42.54
CA HIS A 339 -29.00 -24.57 42.72
C HIS A 339 -29.17 -25.07 44.15
N GLU A 340 -28.78 -24.27 45.14
CA GLU A 340 -28.94 -24.62 46.56
C GLU A 340 -30.41 -24.71 46.97
N MET A 341 -31.27 -23.83 46.46
CA MET A 341 -32.72 -23.89 46.73
C MET A 341 -33.36 -25.14 46.15
N VAL A 342 -33.06 -25.49 44.89
CA VAL A 342 -33.57 -26.69 44.22
C VAL A 342 -33.08 -27.95 44.93
N THR A 343 -31.79 -28.02 45.25
CA THR A 343 -31.22 -29.18 45.96
C THR A 343 -31.79 -29.33 47.36
N ASN A 344 -31.99 -28.24 48.12
CA ASN A 344 -32.61 -28.30 49.45
C ASN A 344 -34.10 -28.68 49.37
N ALA A 345 -34.85 -28.13 48.42
CA ALA A 345 -36.23 -28.49 48.19
C ALA A 345 -36.38 -29.98 47.85
N ALA A 346 -35.45 -30.54 47.08
CA ALA A 346 -35.44 -31.95 46.68
C ALA A 346 -34.93 -32.90 47.78
N LYS A 347 -33.99 -32.47 48.63
CA LYS A 347 -33.49 -33.31 49.74
C LYS A 347 -34.41 -33.30 50.95
N TYR A 348 -34.98 -32.14 51.27
CA TYR A 348 -35.62 -31.91 52.57
C TYR A 348 -36.99 -31.22 52.48
N GLY A 349 -37.37 -30.70 51.31
CA GLY A 349 -38.54 -29.85 51.15
C GLY A 349 -39.62 -30.42 50.24
N ALA A 350 -40.39 -29.53 49.61
CA ALA A 350 -41.57 -29.87 48.80
C ALA A 350 -41.27 -30.69 47.53
N LEU A 351 -40.01 -30.95 47.19
CA LEU A 351 -39.62 -31.77 46.03
C LEU A 351 -39.05 -33.13 46.44
N CYS A 352 -39.07 -33.48 47.73
CA CYS A 352 -38.46 -34.72 48.24
C CYS A 352 -39.24 -35.99 47.90
N ASP A 353 -40.56 -35.91 47.75
CA ASP A 353 -41.42 -36.99 47.29
C ASP A 353 -41.86 -36.79 45.83
N ARG A 354 -42.77 -37.63 45.31
CA ARG A 354 -43.28 -37.53 43.92
C ARG A 354 -44.45 -36.56 43.74
N ASN A 355 -45.04 -36.05 44.81
CA ASN A 355 -46.34 -35.37 44.76
C ASN A 355 -46.25 -33.86 45.06
N GLY A 356 -45.20 -33.39 45.75
CA GLY A 356 -45.07 -31.97 46.07
C GLY A 356 -44.64 -31.10 44.87
N GLY A 357 -44.73 -29.78 45.02
CA GLY A 357 -44.37 -28.83 43.96
C GLY A 357 -43.96 -27.48 44.55
N VAL A 358 -43.31 -26.65 43.74
CA VAL A 358 -42.83 -25.32 44.12
C VAL A 358 -43.40 -24.28 43.15
N GLY A 359 -44.13 -23.30 43.69
CA GLY A 359 -44.56 -22.11 42.97
C GLY A 359 -43.62 -20.93 43.29
N ILE A 360 -43.14 -20.24 42.26
CA ILE A 360 -42.30 -19.05 42.36
C ILE A 360 -43.07 -17.92 41.69
N HIS A 361 -43.38 -16.86 42.44
CA HIS A 361 -44.27 -15.77 42.02
C HIS A 361 -43.54 -14.44 41.89
#